data_AF-A0A183TEY0-F1
#
_entry.id   AF-A0A183TEY0-F1
#
_cell.length_a   1.000
_cell.length_b   1.000
_cell.length_c   1.000
_cell.angle_alpha   90.00
_cell.angle_beta   90.00
_cell.angle_gamma   90.00
#
_symmetry.space_group_name_H-M   'P 1'
#
loop_
_entity.id
_entity.type
_entity.pdbx_description
1 polymer ?
#
loop_
_entity_poly.entity_id
_entity_poly.type
_entity_poly.pdbx_seq_one_letter_code
_entity_poly.pdbx_strand_id
1 'polypeptide(L)'
;GNRTKNEKTGKRITVDYSDVLREAQRPGEHIVPFPLSGRLSDVLSDSISMAWLVTNYFDLNCLPSQFFFSNLAATHFRRKQVAPESVSAERIQMECERLNELGHACTAEAMDDFYDYVTRPRRRIVEVLADFPCTAAFIPVESWLDILPGPIHCRPYSIASAAPTIELLIAVVSFRTRMLTLRQGLATTFLARSPVGSRISGWISRPVYGFDFTYCLTPPTHPCILVGPGTGVAPFRAFIWYQLSRASDNGVFSTPPNVLFFGCRFSKKDFYFQKEWERLEAEGRLKLITAFSRDGRAMVNAGLVWSLLNEAGASVYVAGNAKAMPAAVRESLVEVVRDCGNMTDLEAEAYISNLESSGRYQVEAWT
;
A
#
# COMPACT_ATOMS: atom_id res chain seq x y z
N GLY A 1 26.52 1.48 10.46
CA GLY A 1 25.61 0.81 9.51
C GLY A 1 24.96 -0.39 10.17
N ASN A 2 23.67 -0.30 10.52
CA ASN A 2 22.87 -1.44 10.96
C ASN A 2 21.54 -1.33 10.19
N ARG A 3 21.46 -1.94 9.00
CA ARG A 3 20.20 -2.00 8.25
C ARG A 3 19.26 -2.89 9.07
N THR A 4 18.28 -2.27 9.73
CA THR A 4 17.19 -2.98 10.40
C THR A 4 16.54 -3.92 9.38
N LYS A 5 16.65 -5.23 9.62
CA LYS A 5 16.02 -6.26 8.78
C LYS A 5 14.51 -6.14 8.97
N ASN A 6 13.81 -5.60 7.98
CA ASN A 6 12.36 -5.72 7.89
C ASN A 6 12.02 -7.16 7.49
N GLU A 7 11.50 -7.93 8.44
CA GLU A 7 10.80 -9.16 8.12
C GLU A 7 9.49 -8.80 7.44
N LYS A 8 9.35 -9.24 6.19
CA LYS A 8 8.11 -9.12 5.42
C LYS A 8 7.50 -10.52 5.37
N THR A 9 6.41 -10.72 6.08
CA THR A 9 5.62 -11.96 6.03
C THR A 9 4.36 -11.66 5.24
N GLY A 10 4.18 -12.33 4.11
CA GLY A 10 2.93 -12.29 3.36
C GLY A 10 1.85 -13.09 4.08
N LYS A 11 0.66 -12.52 4.20
CA LYS A 11 -0.52 -13.18 4.75
C LYS A 11 -1.64 -13.14 3.72
N ARG A 12 -2.24 -14.31 3.46
CA ARG A 12 -3.47 -14.44 2.69
C ARG A 12 -4.66 -14.21 3.62
N ILE A 13 -5.59 -13.37 3.20
CA ILE A 13 -6.82 -13.09 3.93
C ILE A 13 -7.97 -13.28 2.96
N THR A 14 -8.94 -14.10 3.35
CA THR A 14 -10.16 -14.30 2.59
C THR A 14 -11.27 -13.52 3.28
N VAL A 15 -12.01 -12.76 2.51
CA VAL A 15 -13.13 -11.96 2.97
C VAL A 15 -14.35 -12.34 2.15
N ASP A 16 -15.40 -12.74 2.84
CA ASP A 16 -16.68 -13.03 2.24
C ASP A 16 -17.47 -11.73 2.05
N TYR A 17 -17.95 -11.52 0.82
CA TYR A 17 -18.72 -10.34 0.42
C TYR A 17 -20.00 -10.72 -0.33
N SER A 18 -20.42 -12.00 -0.28
CA SER A 18 -21.62 -12.51 -0.95
C SER A 18 -22.88 -11.67 -0.66
N ASP A 19 -22.98 -11.17 0.57
CA ASP A 19 -24.17 -10.49 1.06
C ASP A 19 -24.19 -8.98 0.76
N VAL A 20 -23.09 -8.43 0.23
CA VAL A 20 -22.86 -6.97 0.15
C VAL A 20 -22.74 -6.47 -1.29
N LEU A 21 -22.23 -7.28 -2.21
CA LEU A 21 -22.06 -6.86 -3.61
C LEU A 21 -23.32 -7.09 -4.43
N ARG A 22 -23.89 -6.00 -4.94
CA ARG A 22 -24.98 -6.02 -5.93
C ARG A 22 -24.49 -6.17 -7.38
N GLU A 23 -23.19 -5.95 -7.61
CA GLU A 23 -22.54 -6.02 -8.93
C GLU A 23 -21.43 -7.06 -8.94
N ALA A 24 -21.17 -7.64 -10.12
CA ALA A 24 -20.06 -8.55 -10.32
C ALA A 24 -18.71 -7.83 -10.14
N GLN A 25 -17.82 -8.44 -9.36
CA GLN A 25 -16.43 -8.05 -9.19
C GLN A 25 -15.69 -8.12 -10.53
N ARG A 26 -14.86 -7.11 -10.83
CA ARG A 26 -13.95 -7.09 -11.98
C ARG A 26 -12.51 -7.22 -11.52
N PRO A 27 -11.60 -7.76 -12.35
CA PRO A 27 -10.19 -7.78 -12.02
C PRO A 27 -9.61 -6.36 -12.04
N GLY A 28 -8.56 -6.13 -11.25
CA GLY A 28 -7.93 -4.82 -11.11
C GLY A 28 -8.53 -3.92 -10.03
N GLU A 29 -9.56 -4.38 -9.34
CA GLU A 29 -10.23 -3.67 -8.25
C GLU A 29 -9.49 -3.74 -6.92
N HIS A 30 -9.77 -2.75 -6.07
CA HIS A 30 -9.25 -2.67 -4.72
C HIS A 30 -10.37 -2.77 -3.70
N ILE A 31 -10.08 -3.46 -2.62
CA ILE A 31 -10.80 -3.26 -1.38
C ILE A 31 -10.17 -2.10 -0.60
N VAL A 32 -10.99 -1.19 -0.14
CA VAL A 32 -10.56 -0.06 0.69
C VAL A 32 -11.19 -0.24 2.08
N PRO A 33 -10.55 -1.00 2.99
CA PRO A 33 -11.00 -1.11 4.36
C PRO A 33 -11.04 0.27 5.02
N PHE A 34 -12.17 0.53 5.66
CA PHE A 34 -12.42 1.72 6.44
C PHE A 34 -12.16 1.41 7.92
N PRO A 35 -11.37 2.25 8.61
CA PRO A 35 -11.08 2.02 10.03
C PRO A 35 -12.30 2.24 10.93
N LEU A 36 -13.35 2.93 10.45
CA LEU A 36 -14.59 3.11 11.20
C LEU A 36 -15.55 1.94 10.90
N SER A 37 -16.21 1.45 11.94
CA SER A 37 -17.26 0.43 11.86
C SER A 37 -18.57 0.91 11.17
N GLY A 38 -18.53 2.03 10.46
CA GLY A 38 -19.65 2.68 9.76
C GLY A 38 -19.25 4.06 9.23
N ARG A 39 -20.15 4.77 8.51
CA ARG A 39 -19.93 6.19 8.21
C ARG A 39 -20.07 7.00 9.50
N LEU A 40 -19.29 8.07 9.66
CA LEU A 40 -19.40 8.94 10.84
C LEU A 40 -20.81 9.52 11.00
N SER A 41 -21.54 9.71 9.89
CA SER A 41 -22.97 10.09 9.86
C SER A 41 -23.91 9.08 10.49
N ASP A 42 -23.52 7.81 10.53
CA ASP A 42 -24.34 6.70 11.00
C ASP A 42 -24.06 6.39 12.48
N VAL A 43 -23.02 7.02 13.04
CA VAL A 43 -22.70 6.96 14.47
C VAL A 43 -23.49 8.09 15.15
N LEU A 44 -24.56 7.73 15.85
CA LEU A 44 -25.41 8.67 16.58
C LEU A 44 -24.56 9.58 17.48
N SER A 45 -24.68 10.91 17.29
CA SER A 45 -23.87 11.97 17.93
C SER A 45 -23.78 11.85 19.45
N ASP A 46 -24.79 11.27 20.09
CA ASP A 46 -24.93 11.22 21.54
C ASP A 46 -24.15 10.07 22.20
N SER A 47 -23.42 9.27 21.41
CA SER A 47 -22.72 8.05 21.88
C SER A 47 -21.21 8.01 21.62
N ILE A 48 -20.63 9.09 21.06
CA ILE A 48 -19.20 9.11 20.70
C ILE A 48 -18.36 9.60 21.88
N SER A 49 -17.57 8.70 22.46
CA SER A 49 -16.58 9.05 23.49
C SER A 49 -15.24 9.45 22.86
N MET A 50 -14.43 10.22 23.61
CA MET A 50 -13.05 10.51 23.20
C MET A 50 -12.22 9.22 23.00
N ALA A 51 -12.43 8.21 23.85
CA ALA A 51 -11.78 6.90 23.69
C ALA A 51 -12.13 6.25 22.35
N TRP A 52 -13.38 6.40 21.89
CA TRP A 52 -13.80 5.91 20.58
C TRP A 52 -13.12 6.68 19.44
N LEU A 53 -13.03 8.01 19.53
CA LEU A 53 -12.34 8.85 18.53
C LEU A 53 -10.85 8.53 18.45
N VAL A 54 -10.19 8.38 19.59
CA VAL A 54 -8.77 7.98 19.65
C VAL A 54 -8.53 6.60 19.03
N THR A 55 -9.50 5.69 19.16
CA THR A 55 -9.38 4.33 18.63
C THR A 55 -9.65 4.25 17.13
N ASN A 56 -10.65 4.99 16.64
CA ASN A 56 -11.19 4.79 15.28
C ASN A 56 -11.01 5.99 14.34
N TYR A 57 -10.68 7.18 14.85
CA TYR A 57 -10.61 8.42 14.07
C TYR A 57 -9.23 9.07 14.07
N PHE A 58 -8.58 9.30 15.22
CA PHE A 58 -7.29 9.99 15.26
C PHE A 58 -6.12 9.05 14.96
N ASP A 59 -5.19 9.48 14.10
CA ASP A 59 -4.00 8.70 13.78
C ASP A 59 -2.86 9.00 14.76
N LEU A 60 -2.93 8.38 15.95
CA LEU A 60 -1.87 8.53 16.95
C LEU A 60 -0.55 7.84 16.57
N ASN A 61 -0.53 7.09 15.46
CA ASN A 61 0.66 6.40 14.98
C ASN A 61 1.45 7.20 13.94
N CYS A 62 0.92 8.34 13.48
CA CYS A 62 1.60 9.20 12.52
C CYS A 62 2.78 9.94 13.15
N LEU A 63 3.63 10.50 12.28
CA LEU A 63 4.68 11.42 12.71
C LEU A 63 4.05 12.78 13.00
N PRO A 64 4.32 13.39 14.15
CA PRO A 64 3.83 14.73 14.48
C PRO A 64 4.36 15.77 13.49
N SER A 65 3.47 16.64 13.03
CA SER A 65 3.85 17.84 12.28
C SER A 65 4.26 18.96 13.25
N GLN A 66 4.93 20.00 12.74
CA GLN A 66 5.20 21.22 13.51
C GLN A 66 3.91 21.82 14.11
N PHE A 67 2.81 21.78 13.35
CA PHE A 67 1.50 22.26 13.81
C PHE A 67 1.00 21.54 15.08
N PHE A 68 1.25 20.23 15.20
CA PHE A 68 0.91 19.48 16.41
C PHE A 68 1.63 20.06 17.64
N PHE A 69 2.93 20.35 17.53
CA PHE A 69 3.71 20.92 18.63
C PHE A 69 3.26 22.34 18.99
N SER A 70 3.02 23.19 17.99
CA SER A 70 2.51 24.55 18.20
C SER A 70 1.15 24.57 18.89
N ASN A 71 0.22 23.69 18.50
CA ASN A 71 -1.10 23.61 19.13
C ASN A 71 -1.02 23.07 20.56
N LEU A 72 -0.17 22.07 20.79
CA LEU A 72 0.09 21.53 22.12
C LEU A 72 0.63 22.61 23.07
N ALA A 73 1.58 23.43 22.61
CA ALA A 73 2.10 24.57 23.37
C ALA A 73 1.03 25.66 23.58
N ALA A 74 0.29 26.02 22.54
CA ALA A 74 -0.69 27.11 22.56
C ALA A 74 -1.85 26.85 23.55
N THR A 75 -2.33 25.61 23.65
CA THR A 75 -3.39 25.24 24.61
C THR A 75 -2.96 25.52 26.05
N HIS A 76 -1.68 25.35 26.35
CA HIS A 76 -1.14 25.64 27.67
C HIS A 76 -1.08 27.16 27.95
N PHE A 77 -0.53 27.95 27.02
CA PHE A 77 -0.43 29.41 27.16
C PHE A 77 -1.80 30.11 27.30
N ARG A 78 -2.81 29.66 26.56
CA ARG A 78 -4.16 30.26 26.58
C ARG A 78 -4.84 30.17 27.94
N ARG A 79 -4.54 29.15 28.74
CA ARG A 79 -5.31 28.86 29.95
C ARG A 79 -4.62 29.26 31.26
N LYS A 80 -3.36 29.74 31.24
CA LYS A 80 -2.58 30.10 32.45
C LYS A 80 -2.87 29.15 33.63
N GLN A 81 -2.95 27.84 33.35
CA GLN A 81 -3.48 26.91 34.33
C GLN A 81 -2.54 26.88 35.53
N VAL A 82 -3.10 27.10 36.71
CA VAL A 82 -2.42 26.88 37.98
C VAL A 82 -1.96 25.43 37.95
N ALA A 83 -0.64 25.23 37.98
CA ALA A 83 -0.07 23.89 38.08
C ALA A 83 -0.73 23.20 39.29
N PRO A 84 -1.25 21.97 39.16
CA PRO A 84 -1.66 21.21 40.32
C PRO A 84 -0.49 21.12 41.29
N GLU A 85 -0.76 21.06 42.59
CA GLU A 85 0.26 21.01 43.65
C GLU A 85 1.29 19.89 43.44
N SER A 86 0.99 18.88 42.61
CA SER A 86 1.84 17.74 42.28
C SER A 86 2.83 17.93 41.13
N VAL A 87 2.81 19.04 40.37
CA VAL A 87 3.69 19.24 39.19
C VAL A 87 4.46 20.56 39.30
N SER A 88 5.80 20.50 39.16
CA SER A 88 6.66 21.70 39.17
C SER A 88 6.34 22.63 38.00
N ALA A 89 6.05 23.90 38.30
CA ALA A 89 5.84 24.94 37.30
C ALA A 89 7.05 25.12 36.35
N GLU A 90 8.27 24.89 36.85
CA GLU A 90 9.48 24.94 36.04
C GLU A 90 9.50 23.85 34.97
N ARG A 91 9.03 22.64 35.31
CA ARG A 91 8.97 21.53 34.36
C ARG A 91 7.98 21.82 33.23
N ILE A 92 6.83 22.38 33.57
CA ILE A 92 5.82 22.79 32.60
C ILE A 92 6.40 23.85 31.65
N GLN A 93 7.09 24.86 32.20
CA GLN A 93 7.73 25.91 31.40
C GLN A 93 8.76 25.32 30.42
N MET A 94 9.64 24.43 30.89
CA MET A 94 10.62 23.74 30.04
C MET A 94 9.97 22.92 28.92
N GLU A 95 8.88 22.20 29.22
CA GLU A 95 8.11 21.46 28.22
C GLU A 95 7.50 22.39 27.17
N CYS A 96 6.88 23.50 27.59
CA CYS A 96 6.30 24.49 26.68
C CYS A 96 7.33 25.16 25.78
N GLU A 97 8.50 25.53 26.32
CA GLU A 97 9.60 26.10 25.54
C GLU A 97 10.07 25.11 24.47
N ARG A 98 10.28 23.85 24.85
CA ARG A 98 10.71 22.82 23.91
C ARG A 98 9.65 22.51 22.84
N LEU A 99 8.37 22.51 23.19
CA LEU A 99 7.28 22.37 22.22
C LEU A 99 7.24 23.55 21.23
N ASN A 100 7.47 24.77 21.70
CA ASN A 100 7.55 25.95 20.83
C ASN A 100 8.75 25.87 19.87
N GLU A 101 9.93 25.45 20.34
CA GLU A 101 11.11 25.24 19.48
C GLU A 101 10.81 24.25 18.34
N LEU A 102 10.18 23.11 18.67
CA LEU A 102 9.82 22.09 17.68
C LEU A 102 8.68 22.54 16.76
N GLY A 103 7.73 23.32 17.27
CA GLY A 103 6.58 23.82 16.49
C GLY A 103 6.92 24.99 15.57
N HIS A 104 7.95 25.77 15.89
CA HIS A 104 8.35 26.95 15.14
C HIS A 104 9.74 26.83 14.50
N ALA A 105 10.24 25.59 14.32
CA ALA A 105 11.50 25.34 13.64
C ALA A 105 11.48 25.88 12.21
N CYS A 106 12.21 26.98 11.98
CA CYS A 106 12.27 27.68 10.70
C CYS A 106 13.71 27.92 10.19
N THR A 107 14.71 27.79 11.06
CA THR A 107 16.14 27.84 10.70
C THR A 107 16.66 26.45 10.32
N ALA A 108 17.78 26.38 9.61
CA ALA A 108 18.38 25.09 9.25
C ALA A 108 18.72 24.23 10.48
N GLU A 109 19.24 24.86 11.55
CA GLU A 109 19.58 24.18 12.81
C GLU A 109 18.33 23.68 13.53
N ALA A 110 17.28 24.51 13.65
CA ALA A 110 16.04 24.10 14.29
C ALA A 110 15.30 23.02 13.49
N MET A 111 15.39 23.07 12.15
CA MET A 111 14.86 22.01 11.30
C MET A 111 15.64 20.72 11.49
N ASP A 112 16.98 20.75 11.56
CA ASP A 112 17.76 19.53 11.79
C ASP A 112 17.44 18.90 13.15
N ASP A 113 17.30 19.72 14.20
CA ASP A 113 16.84 19.27 15.52
C ASP A 113 15.43 18.66 15.46
N PHE A 114 14.48 19.30 14.75
CA PHE A 114 13.16 18.71 14.50
C PHE A 114 13.25 17.36 13.77
N TYR A 115 14.12 17.24 12.76
CA TYR A 115 14.34 15.98 12.05
C TYR A 115 14.96 14.92 12.97
N ASP A 116 15.91 15.29 13.81
CA ASP A 116 16.54 14.43 14.81
C ASP A 116 15.57 13.95 15.88
N TYR A 117 14.63 14.81 16.29
CA TYR A 117 13.59 14.48 17.24
C TYR A 117 12.46 13.66 16.60
N VAL A 118 11.94 14.03 15.44
CA VAL A 118 10.73 13.42 14.87
C VAL A 118 11.07 12.34 13.84
N THR A 119 11.69 12.76 12.74
CA THR A 119 11.74 11.98 11.50
C THR A 119 12.76 10.84 11.56
N ARG A 120 13.99 11.12 12.03
CA ARG A 120 15.08 10.14 12.10
C ARG A 120 14.74 8.95 13.03
N PRO A 121 14.18 9.15 14.24
CA PRO A 121 13.74 8.05 15.09
C PRO A 121 12.36 7.49 14.71
N ARG A 122 11.59 8.20 13.86
CA ARG A 122 10.17 7.93 13.60
C ARG A 122 9.36 7.93 14.90
N ARG A 123 9.45 9.03 15.63
CA ARG A 123 8.73 9.28 16.89
C ARG A 123 7.26 9.56 16.57
N ARG A 124 6.35 8.83 17.23
CA ARG A 124 4.89 8.91 17.01
C ARG A 124 4.26 9.89 17.99
N ILE A 125 3.04 10.35 17.69
CA ILE A 125 2.25 11.21 18.58
C ILE A 125 2.20 10.67 20.01
N VAL A 126 1.88 9.39 20.21
CA VAL A 126 1.82 8.77 21.55
C VAL A 126 3.13 8.87 22.34
N GLU A 127 4.27 8.88 21.65
CA GLU A 127 5.58 8.98 22.29
C GLU A 127 5.91 10.43 22.62
N VAL A 128 5.49 11.37 21.76
CA VAL A 128 5.58 12.80 22.10
C VAL A 128 4.74 13.11 23.33
N LEU A 129 3.52 12.60 23.42
CA LEU A 129 2.69 12.81 24.61
C LEU A 129 3.31 12.22 25.88
N ALA A 130 4.08 11.14 25.76
CA ALA A 130 4.84 10.56 26.88
C ALA A 130 6.12 11.34 27.21
N ASP A 131 6.76 11.96 26.21
CA ASP A 131 7.95 12.82 26.37
C ASP A 131 7.58 14.18 27.03
N PHE A 132 6.33 14.63 26.85
CA PHE A 132 5.77 15.86 27.42
C PHE A 132 4.57 15.60 28.37
N PRO A 133 4.78 14.85 29.47
CA PRO A 133 3.69 14.36 30.32
C PRO A 133 2.95 15.48 31.04
N CYS A 134 3.62 16.58 31.39
CA CYS A 134 2.97 17.66 32.13
C CYS A 134 2.02 18.40 31.20
N THR A 135 2.52 18.88 30.06
CA THR A 135 1.69 19.61 29.09
C THR A 135 0.57 18.75 28.51
N ALA A 136 0.81 17.45 28.28
CA ALA A 136 -0.21 16.52 27.80
C ALA A 136 -1.33 16.26 28.82
N ALA A 137 -1.00 16.14 30.11
CA ALA A 137 -1.98 15.88 31.17
C ALA A 137 -2.97 17.03 31.38
N PHE A 138 -2.59 18.26 31.01
CA PHE A 138 -3.40 19.47 31.22
C PHE A 138 -4.33 19.82 30.06
N ILE A 139 -4.34 19.04 28.98
CA ILE A 139 -5.20 19.31 27.83
C ILE A 139 -6.64 18.90 28.15
N PRO A 140 -7.60 19.84 28.13
CA PRO A 140 -9.00 19.49 28.30
C PRO A 140 -9.51 18.68 27.12
N VAL A 141 -10.51 17.84 27.39
CA VAL A 141 -10.98 16.84 26.43
C VAL A 141 -11.33 17.46 25.09
N GLU A 142 -12.04 18.59 25.09
CA GLU A 142 -12.47 19.29 23.89
C GLU A 142 -11.30 19.82 23.04
N SER A 143 -10.18 20.19 23.66
CA SER A 143 -9.01 20.74 22.96
C SER A 143 -8.22 19.68 22.19
N TRP A 144 -8.40 18.39 22.51
CA TRP A 144 -7.79 17.31 21.74
C TRP A 144 -8.28 17.26 20.29
N LEU A 145 -9.48 17.76 20.01
CA LEU A 145 -10.03 17.81 18.65
C LEU A 145 -9.23 18.74 17.73
N ASP A 146 -8.63 19.81 18.28
CA ASP A 146 -7.81 20.77 17.54
C ASP A 146 -6.32 20.35 17.47
N ILE A 147 -5.90 19.44 18.34
CA ILE A 147 -4.50 19.02 18.50
C ILE A 147 -4.22 17.71 17.77
N LEU A 148 -5.06 16.69 17.95
CA LEU A 148 -4.77 15.35 17.45
C LEU A 148 -4.91 15.26 15.92
N PRO A 149 -3.94 14.60 15.23
CA PRO A 149 -4.02 14.41 13.81
C PRO A 149 -5.07 13.35 13.45
N GLY A 150 -5.82 13.59 12.38
CA GLY A 150 -6.81 12.67 11.85
C GLY A 150 -7.41 13.19 10.54
N PRO A 151 -8.25 12.39 9.86
CA PRO A 151 -8.67 11.03 10.22
C PRO A 151 -7.61 9.96 9.91
N ILE A 152 -7.70 8.78 10.54
CA ILE A 152 -6.99 7.57 10.13
C ILE A 152 -7.37 7.30 8.68
N HIS A 153 -6.38 7.31 7.81
CA HIS A 153 -6.61 7.08 6.40
C HIS A 153 -6.88 5.60 6.10
N CYS A 154 -7.85 5.38 5.22
CA CYS A 154 -8.15 4.08 4.62
C CYS A 154 -6.93 3.56 3.84
N ARG A 155 -6.80 2.24 3.75
CA ARG A 155 -5.66 1.60 3.07
C ARG A 155 -6.13 0.66 1.96
N PRO A 156 -5.94 1.03 0.68
CA PRO A 156 -6.37 0.18 -0.42
C PRO A 156 -5.51 -1.09 -0.52
N TYR A 157 -6.14 -2.22 -0.87
CA TYR A 157 -5.49 -3.49 -1.17
C TYR A 157 -6.04 -4.05 -2.48
N SER A 158 -5.15 -4.39 -3.41
CA SER A 158 -5.54 -5.00 -4.69
C SER A 158 -6.12 -6.39 -4.42
N ILE A 159 -7.27 -6.68 -5.05
CA ILE A 159 -7.93 -7.98 -4.88
C ILE A 159 -7.13 -9.06 -5.62
N ALA A 160 -6.99 -10.23 -5.00
CA ALA A 160 -6.19 -11.35 -5.46
C ALA A 160 -7.00 -12.54 -6.00
N SER A 161 -8.32 -12.46 -6.06
CA SER A 161 -9.21 -13.51 -6.56
C SER A 161 -10.24 -12.96 -7.54
N ALA A 162 -10.79 -13.86 -8.35
CA ALA A 162 -12.05 -13.62 -9.04
C ALA A 162 -13.25 -13.94 -8.11
N ALA A 163 -14.43 -13.48 -8.47
CA ALA A 163 -15.69 -13.77 -7.79
C ALA A 163 -15.89 -15.30 -7.59
N PRO A 164 -16.64 -15.73 -6.55
CA PRO A 164 -17.52 -14.94 -5.67
C PRO A 164 -16.86 -14.43 -4.38
N THR A 165 -15.71 -14.97 -3.98
CA THR A 165 -15.03 -14.60 -2.73
C THR A 165 -13.86 -13.65 -2.98
N ILE A 166 -13.64 -12.67 -2.09
CA ILE A 166 -12.48 -11.76 -2.19
C ILE A 166 -11.32 -12.32 -1.39
N GLU A 167 -10.17 -12.47 -2.02
CA GLU A 167 -8.92 -12.83 -1.37
C GLU A 167 -7.93 -11.69 -1.50
N LEU A 168 -7.17 -11.45 -0.43
CA LEU A 168 -6.14 -10.43 -0.36
C LEU A 168 -4.81 -11.09 -0.07
N LEU A 169 -3.76 -10.60 -0.72
CA LEU A 169 -2.38 -10.95 -0.40
C LEU A 169 -1.68 -9.72 0.20
N ILE A 170 -1.48 -9.74 1.51
CA ILE A 170 -1.02 -8.58 2.27
C ILE A 170 0.36 -8.84 2.87
N ALA A 171 1.31 -7.95 2.64
CA ALA A 171 2.57 -7.94 3.38
C ALA A 171 2.35 -7.29 4.75
N VAL A 172 2.48 -8.06 5.83
CA VAL A 172 2.37 -7.51 7.18
C VAL A 172 3.55 -6.57 7.44
N VAL A 173 3.25 -5.30 7.70
CA VAL A 173 4.29 -4.27 7.90
C VAL A 173 4.81 -4.39 9.32
N SER A 174 6.08 -4.77 9.45
CA SER A 174 6.80 -4.84 10.72
C SER A 174 8.24 -4.36 10.51
N PHE A 175 8.69 -3.40 11.30
CA PHE A 175 10.05 -2.85 11.22
C PHE A 175 10.54 -2.34 12.58
N ARG A 176 11.86 -2.25 12.76
CA ARG A 176 12.45 -1.59 13.94
C ARG A 176 12.95 -0.20 13.56
N THR A 177 12.73 0.78 14.44
CA THR A 177 13.26 2.14 14.29
C THR A 177 14.67 2.26 14.88
N ARG A 178 15.27 3.45 14.78
CA ARG A 178 16.54 3.78 15.48
C ARG A 178 16.41 3.68 17.01
N MET A 179 15.20 3.83 17.54
CA MET A 179 14.89 3.62 18.95
C MET A 179 14.79 2.13 19.33
N LEU A 180 15.06 1.22 18.40
CA LEU A 180 14.95 -0.25 18.53
C LEU A 180 13.54 -0.78 18.80
N THR A 181 12.57 0.11 19.00
CA THR A 181 11.15 -0.22 19.15
C THR A 181 10.59 -0.87 17.90
N LEU A 182 9.87 -1.98 18.09
CA LEU A 182 9.13 -2.64 17.02
C LEU A 182 7.93 -1.76 16.61
N ARG A 183 7.80 -1.52 15.32
CA ARG A 183 6.69 -0.81 14.70
C ARG A 183 5.92 -1.76 13.82
N GLN A 184 4.60 -1.65 13.90
CA GLN A 184 3.70 -2.44 13.09
C GLN A 184 2.75 -1.50 12.34
N GLY A 185 2.41 -1.86 11.10
CA GLY A 185 1.42 -1.08 10.33
C GLY A 185 0.02 -1.31 10.90
N LEU A 186 -0.75 -0.23 11.08
CA LEU A 186 -2.08 -0.28 11.68
C LEU A 186 -3.03 -1.24 10.93
N ALA A 187 -3.30 -0.97 9.66
CA ALA A 187 -4.24 -1.75 8.85
C ALA A 187 -3.77 -3.21 8.62
N THR A 188 -2.49 -3.42 8.28
CA THR A 188 -1.99 -4.77 8.01
C THR A 188 -1.94 -5.64 9.26
N THR A 189 -1.67 -5.05 10.43
CA THR A 189 -1.67 -5.78 11.71
C THR A 189 -3.08 -6.04 12.19
N PHE A 190 -4.00 -5.08 12.03
CA PHE A 190 -5.42 -5.28 12.31
C PHE A 190 -5.94 -6.48 11.51
N LEU A 191 -5.83 -6.45 10.19
CA LEU A 191 -6.26 -7.54 9.30
C LEU A 191 -5.56 -8.87 9.63
N ALA A 192 -4.28 -8.83 9.98
CA ALA A 192 -3.55 -10.04 10.36
C ALA A 192 -3.93 -10.59 11.74
N ARG A 193 -4.49 -9.80 12.65
CA ARG A 193 -4.90 -10.24 13.98
C ARG A 193 -6.40 -10.53 14.08
N SER A 194 -7.20 -10.04 13.15
CA SER A 194 -8.64 -10.27 13.12
C SER A 194 -8.97 -11.76 13.12
N PRO A 195 -9.80 -12.25 14.06
CA PRO A 195 -10.32 -13.61 14.05
C PRO A 195 -11.14 -13.90 12.79
N VAL A 196 -11.20 -15.18 12.39
CA VAL A 196 -12.11 -15.63 11.34
C VAL A 196 -13.56 -15.31 11.74
N GLY A 197 -14.35 -14.80 10.79
CA GLY A 197 -15.73 -14.33 11.03
C GLY A 197 -15.85 -12.86 11.44
N SER A 198 -14.72 -12.15 11.62
CA SER A 198 -14.74 -10.70 11.85
C SER A 198 -15.29 -9.94 10.65
N ARG A 199 -16.12 -8.93 10.90
CA ARG A 199 -16.61 -8.01 9.87
C ARG A 199 -15.58 -6.93 9.59
N ILE A 200 -15.33 -6.65 8.31
CA ILE A 200 -14.45 -5.57 7.86
C ILE A 200 -15.30 -4.54 7.13
N SER A 201 -15.32 -3.31 7.65
CA SER A 201 -15.94 -2.19 6.96
C SER A 201 -15.06 -1.71 5.81
N GLY A 202 -15.66 -1.31 4.70
CA GLY A 202 -14.94 -0.81 3.54
C GLY A 202 -15.83 -0.72 2.31
N TRP A 203 -15.22 -0.37 1.18
CA TRP A 203 -15.87 -0.39 -0.13
C TRP A 203 -14.91 -0.94 -1.18
N ILE A 204 -15.47 -1.32 -2.33
CA ILE A 204 -14.69 -1.64 -3.52
C ILE A 204 -14.52 -0.37 -4.34
N SER A 205 -13.29 -0.06 -4.75
CA SER A 205 -12.96 1.10 -5.57
C SER A 205 -12.60 0.68 -7.00
N ARG A 206 -13.03 1.49 -7.98
CA ARG A 206 -12.75 1.40 -9.41
C ARG A 206 -12.51 2.81 -9.97
N PRO A 207 -11.66 3.05 -11.00
CA PRO A 207 -10.28 2.65 -11.18
C PRO A 207 -9.29 3.71 -10.62
N VAL A 208 -9.73 4.58 -9.69
CA VAL A 208 -8.85 5.62 -9.08
C VAL A 208 -7.57 5.00 -8.50
N TYR A 209 -7.68 3.75 -8.07
CA TYR A 209 -6.58 2.88 -7.68
C TYR A 209 -6.82 1.55 -8.39
N GLY A 210 -5.96 1.15 -9.35
CA GLY A 210 -5.99 -0.17 -9.95
C GLY A 210 -5.78 -0.23 -11.46
N PHE A 211 -6.01 -1.42 -12.02
CA PHE A 211 -5.78 -1.72 -13.42
C PHE A 211 -7.08 -1.76 -14.22
N ASP A 212 -7.04 -1.19 -15.42
CA ASP A 212 -8.05 -1.42 -16.44
C ASP A 212 -7.62 -2.56 -17.37
N PHE A 213 -8.24 -3.73 -17.19
CA PHE A 213 -8.04 -4.90 -18.04
C PHE A 213 -9.00 -4.98 -19.24
N THR A 214 -9.82 -3.94 -19.49
CA THR A 214 -10.87 -3.96 -20.51
C THR A 214 -10.33 -4.34 -21.89
N TYR A 215 -9.16 -3.80 -22.28
CA TYR A 215 -8.51 -4.16 -23.55
C TYR A 215 -8.17 -5.66 -23.64
N CYS A 216 -7.57 -6.24 -22.59
CA CYS A 216 -7.23 -7.67 -22.54
C CYS A 216 -8.47 -8.59 -22.41
N LEU A 217 -9.63 -8.06 -22.01
CA LEU A 217 -10.85 -8.83 -21.73
C LEU A 217 -11.96 -8.64 -22.78
N THR A 218 -11.76 -7.80 -23.79
CA THR A 218 -12.72 -7.58 -24.87
C THR A 218 -12.30 -8.42 -26.08
N PRO A 219 -13.17 -9.23 -26.69
CA PRO A 219 -12.84 -10.00 -27.90
C PRO A 219 -12.51 -9.08 -29.10
N PRO A 220 -11.49 -9.40 -29.92
CA PRO A 220 -10.53 -10.49 -29.72
C PRO A 220 -9.60 -10.19 -28.54
N THR A 221 -9.37 -11.18 -27.67
CA THR A 221 -8.52 -10.96 -26.50
C THR A 221 -7.05 -10.94 -26.84
N HIS A 222 -6.31 -10.09 -26.13
CA HIS A 222 -4.87 -9.89 -26.30
C HIS A 222 -4.08 -10.49 -25.13
N PRO A 223 -2.88 -11.05 -25.36
CA PRO A 223 -2.01 -11.48 -24.27
C PRO A 223 -1.61 -10.30 -23.39
N CYS A 224 -1.32 -10.57 -22.13
CA CYS A 224 -0.81 -9.55 -21.23
C CYS A 224 0.55 -9.99 -20.65
N ILE A 225 1.46 -9.02 -20.52
CA ILE A 225 2.73 -9.13 -19.80
C ILE A 225 2.50 -8.60 -18.39
N LEU A 226 2.52 -9.51 -17.41
CA LEU A 226 2.17 -9.22 -16.03
C LEU A 226 3.45 -9.24 -15.18
N VAL A 227 3.86 -8.12 -14.60
CA VAL A 227 5.11 -7.99 -13.83
C VAL A 227 4.79 -7.71 -12.36
N GLY A 228 4.86 -8.74 -11.52
CA GLY A 228 4.32 -8.69 -10.15
C GLY A 228 5.22 -9.35 -9.11
N PRO A 229 6.32 -8.72 -8.67
CA PRO A 229 7.15 -9.25 -7.60
C PRO A 229 6.46 -9.20 -6.23
N GLY A 230 6.59 -10.30 -5.47
CA GLY A 230 6.05 -10.44 -4.12
C GLY A 230 4.53 -10.30 -4.07
N THR A 231 4.02 -9.38 -3.25
CA THR A 231 2.58 -9.12 -3.18
C THR A 231 2.02 -8.40 -4.41
N GLY A 232 2.90 -7.95 -5.33
CA GLY A 232 2.54 -7.42 -6.65
C GLY A 232 1.75 -8.40 -7.51
N VAL A 233 1.81 -9.70 -7.24
CA VAL A 233 1.09 -10.72 -8.00
C VAL A 233 -0.42 -10.73 -7.75
N ALA A 234 -0.90 -10.06 -6.68
CA ALA A 234 -2.31 -10.07 -6.29
C ALA A 234 -3.29 -9.74 -7.45
N PRO A 235 -3.25 -8.55 -8.07
CA PRO A 235 -4.19 -8.21 -9.14
C PRO A 235 -4.10 -9.14 -10.35
N PHE A 236 -2.90 -9.68 -10.64
CA PHE A 236 -2.69 -10.60 -11.76
C PHE A 236 -3.30 -11.97 -11.53
N ARG A 237 -3.31 -12.43 -10.27
CA ARG A 237 -4.06 -13.62 -9.90
C ARG A 237 -5.55 -13.44 -10.13
N ALA A 238 -6.12 -12.33 -9.67
CA ALA A 238 -7.53 -12.03 -9.91
C ALA A 238 -7.86 -11.99 -11.41
N PHE A 239 -7.01 -11.31 -12.19
CA PHE A 239 -7.15 -11.20 -13.65
C PHE A 239 -7.14 -12.56 -14.36
N ILE A 240 -6.14 -13.41 -14.09
CA ILE A 240 -6.01 -14.72 -14.74
C ILE A 240 -7.22 -15.60 -14.41
N TRP A 241 -7.61 -15.69 -13.13
CA TRP A 241 -8.77 -16.50 -12.74
C TRP A 241 -10.07 -15.98 -13.35
N TYR A 242 -10.24 -14.66 -13.45
CA TYR A 242 -11.39 -14.03 -14.11
C TYR A 242 -11.42 -14.35 -15.61
N GLN A 243 -10.29 -14.30 -16.29
CA GLN A 243 -10.20 -14.66 -17.71
C GLN A 243 -10.57 -16.13 -17.93
N LEU A 244 -10.08 -17.04 -17.08
CA LEU A 244 -10.35 -18.48 -17.15
C LEU A 244 -11.82 -18.83 -16.86
N SER A 245 -12.46 -18.14 -15.90
CA SER A 245 -13.88 -18.38 -15.60
C SER A 245 -14.75 -18.00 -16.81
N ARG A 246 -14.45 -16.88 -17.47
CA ARG A 246 -15.20 -16.42 -18.65
C ARG A 246 -14.95 -17.25 -19.90
N ALA A 247 -13.77 -17.84 -20.05
CA ALA A 247 -13.48 -18.75 -21.15
C ALA A 247 -14.35 -20.02 -21.13
N SER A 248 -14.84 -20.41 -19.95
CA SER A 248 -15.66 -21.62 -19.77
C SER A 248 -17.13 -21.41 -20.12
N ASP A 249 -17.62 -20.15 -20.13
CA ASP A 249 -19.06 -19.88 -20.08
C ASP A 249 -19.76 -19.67 -21.43
N ASN A 250 -19.09 -19.40 -22.58
CA ASN A 250 -19.74 -19.31 -23.91
C ASN A 250 -18.78 -19.12 -25.11
N GLY A 251 -17.65 -19.86 -25.17
CA GLY A 251 -17.00 -20.20 -26.44
C GLY A 251 -16.42 -19.09 -27.35
N VAL A 252 -16.25 -17.84 -26.89
CA VAL A 252 -15.60 -16.76 -27.71
C VAL A 252 -14.54 -15.99 -26.92
N PHE A 253 -13.76 -16.70 -26.12
CA PHE A 253 -12.50 -16.19 -25.58
C PHE A 253 -11.39 -17.20 -25.89
N SER A 254 -10.68 -17.00 -27.01
CA SER A 254 -9.40 -17.68 -27.21
C SER A 254 -8.43 -17.11 -26.17
N THR A 255 -8.23 -17.80 -25.04
CA THR A 255 -7.33 -17.30 -23.99
C THR A 255 -5.92 -17.24 -24.57
N PRO A 256 -5.35 -16.05 -24.83
CA PRO A 256 -3.98 -15.98 -25.27
C PRO A 256 -3.07 -16.30 -24.07
N PRO A 257 -1.93 -16.95 -24.26
CA PRO A 257 -1.03 -17.27 -23.16
C PRO A 257 -0.46 -15.97 -22.58
N ASN A 258 -0.91 -15.60 -21.37
CA ASN A 258 -0.32 -14.51 -20.61
C ASN A 258 1.10 -14.87 -20.18
N VAL A 259 1.96 -13.87 -20.00
CA VAL A 259 3.30 -14.07 -19.40
C VAL A 259 3.35 -13.40 -18.04
N LEU A 260 3.59 -14.18 -16.99
CA LEU A 260 3.76 -13.67 -15.63
C LEU A 260 5.24 -13.66 -15.24
N PHE A 261 5.79 -12.47 -15.03
CA PHE A 261 7.08 -12.25 -14.39
C PHE A 261 6.87 -12.13 -12.88
N PHE A 262 7.20 -13.21 -12.16
CA PHE A 262 7.10 -13.25 -10.70
C PHE A 262 8.49 -13.18 -10.06
N GLY A 263 8.66 -12.30 -9.07
CA GLY A 263 9.92 -12.18 -8.34
C GLY A 263 9.73 -12.30 -6.83
N CYS A 264 10.61 -13.05 -6.15
CA CYS A 264 10.63 -13.10 -4.68
C CYS A 264 12.06 -13.25 -4.12
N ARG A 265 12.20 -13.30 -2.79
CA ARG A 265 13.51 -13.42 -2.15
C ARG A 265 14.01 -14.85 -2.19
N PHE A 266 13.15 -15.81 -1.88
CA PHE A 266 13.47 -17.23 -1.78
C PHE A 266 12.32 -18.07 -2.30
N SER A 267 12.63 -18.97 -3.24
CA SER A 267 11.66 -19.92 -3.81
C SER A 267 10.82 -20.65 -2.75
N LYS A 268 11.44 -21.06 -1.64
CA LYS A 268 10.78 -21.85 -0.58
C LYS A 268 10.00 -21.05 0.47
N LYS A 269 10.03 -19.71 0.44
CA LYS A 269 9.44 -18.88 1.52
C LYS A 269 8.35 -17.93 1.05
N ASP A 270 8.58 -17.22 -0.04
CA ASP A 270 7.72 -16.14 -0.50
C ASP A 270 7.30 -16.29 -1.98
N PHE A 271 7.28 -17.54 -2.48
CA PHE A 271 6.69 -17.87 -3.78
C PHE A 271 5.16 -18.02 -3.66
N TYR A 272 4.47 -16.88 -3.58
CA TYR A 272 3.02 -16.84 -3.42
C TYR A 272 2.30 -17.52 -4.59
N PHE A 273 1.35 -18.40 -4.25
CA PHE A 273 0.52 -19.17 -5.19
C PHE A 273 1.30 -20.11 -6.14
N GLN A 274 2.52 -20.55 -5.76
CA GLN A 274 3.37 -21.44 -6.55
C GLN A 274 2.62 -22.58 -7.26
N LYS A 275 1.86 -23.38 -6.50
CA LYS A 275 1.12 -24.53 -7.05
C LYS A 275 0.09 -24.14 -8.11
N GLU A 276 -0.51 -22.96 -7.99
CA GLU A 276 -1.48 -22.46 -8.97
C GLU A 276 -0.76 -22.07 -10.26
N TRP A 277 0.39 -21.39 -10.17
CA TRP A 277 1.19 -21.01 -11.33
C TRP A 277 1.77 -22.19 -12.08
N GLU A 278 2.36 -23.14 -11.37
CA GLU A 278 2.93 -24.37 -11.97
C GLU A 278 1.85 -25.18 -12.69
N ARG A 279 0.64 -25.24 -12.13
CA ARG A 279 -0.50 -25.91 -12.78
C ARG A 279 -0.91 -25.20 -14.06
N LEU A 280 -1.08 -23.88 -14.03
CA LEU A 280 -1.50 -23.11 -15.21
C LEU A 280 -0.45 -23.15 -16.32
N GLU A 281 0.83 -23.20 -15.96
CA GLU A 281 1.93 -23.39 -16.90
C GLU A 281 1.92 -24.79 -17.52
N ALA A 282 1.73 -25.84 -16.73
CA ALA A 282 1.59 -27.21 -17.24
C ALA A 282 0.38 -27.39 -18.16
N GLU A 283 -0.70 -26.65 -17.91
CA GLU A 283 -1.91 -26.62 -18.76
C GLU A 283 -1.75 -25.73 -20.01
N GLY A 284 -0.61 -25.05 -20.19
CA GLY A 284 -0.36 -24.15 -21.32
C GLY A 284 -1.18 -22.86 -21.29
N ARG A 285 -1.77 -22.50 -20.14
CA ARG A 285 -2.65 -21.34 -19.94
C ARG A 285 -1.90 -20.09 -19.48
N LEU A 286 -0.66 -20.25 -19.02
CA LEU A 286 0.20 -19.19 -18.51
C LEU A 286 1.65 -19.54 -18.84
N LYS A 287 2.49 -18.55 -19.16
CA LYS A 287 3.94 -18.71 -19.14
C LYS A 287 4.50 -18.04 -17.89
N LEU A 288 5.22 -18.79 -17.07
CA LEU A 288 5.75 -18.29 -15.81
C LEU A 288 7.26 -18.03 -15.93
N ILE A 289 7.69 -16.82 -15.62
CA ILE A 289 9.11 -16.46 -15.54
C ILE A 289 9.40 -16.01 -14.12
N THR A 290 10.22 -16.77 -13.41
CA THR A 290 10.54 -16.52 -11.99
C THR A 290 11.92 -15.90 -11.81
N ALA A 291 12.00 -14.90 -10.92
CA ALA A 291 13.23 -14.24 -10.51
C ALA A 291 13.43 -14.33 -8.99
N PHE A 292 14.35 -15.20 -8.57
CA PHE A 292 14.68 -15.38 -7.15
C PHE A 292 15.91 -14.55 -6.80
N SER A 293 15.71 -13.32 -6.32
CA SER A 293 16.79 -12.34 -6.10
C SER A 293 18.00 -12.84 -5.27
N ARG A 294 17.85 -13.92 -4.48
CA ARG A 294 18.93 -14.55 -3.69
C ARG A 294 19.34 -15.94 -4.17
N ASP A 295 18.57 -16.57 -5.05
CA ASP A 295 18.85 -17.90 -5.58
C ASP A 295 19.32 -17.86 -7.05
N GLY A 296 19.26 -16.70 -7.73
CA GLY A 296 19.79 -16.48 -9.09
C GLY A 296 19.07 -15.35 -9.87
N ARG A 297 19.71 -14.78 -10.90
CA ARG A 297 19.05 -13.83 -11.81
C ARG A 297 18.16 -14.60 -12.80
N ALA A 298 16.94 -14.13 -13.04
CA ALA A 298 16.13 -14.64 -14.14
C ALA A 298 16.71 -14.14 -15.47
N MET A 299 16.81 -15.03 -16.46
CA MET A 299 17.03 -14.62 -17.84
C MET A 299 15.69 -14.28 -18.47
N VAL A 300 15.45 -13.00 -18.71
CA VAL A 300 14.30 -12.55 -19.51
C VAL A 300 14.66 -12.73 -20.98
N ASN A 301 13.81 -13.42 -21.74
CA ASN A 301 13.98 -13.54 -23.19
C ASN A 301 13.42 -12.27 -23.85
N ALA A 302 14.31 -11.35 -24.24
CA ALA A 302 13.96 -10.08 -24.89
C ALA A 302 13.13 -10.30 -26.17
N GLY A 303 13.47 -11.30 -26.98
CA GLY A 303 12.74 -11.61 -28.21
C GLY A 303 11.29 -12.03 -27.96
N LEU A 304 11.02 -12.77 -26.89
CA LEU A 304 9.64 -13.11 -26.48
C LEU A 304 8.84 -11.87 -26.09
N VAL A 305 9.45 -10.96 -25.32
CA VAL A 305 8.78 -9.72 -24.88
C VAL A 305 8.45 -8.87 -26.11
N TRP A 306 9.41 -8.73 -27.03
CA TRP A 306 9.20 -7.99 -28.27
C TRP A 306 8.10 -8.60 -29.16
N SER A 307 8.10 -9.93 -29.37
CA SER A 307 7.07 -10.59 -30.18
C SER A 307 5.67 -10.38 -29.58
N LEU A 308 5.54 -10.40 -28.25
CA LEU A 308 4.27 -10.13 -27.56
C LEU A 308 3.80 -8.68 -27.77
N LEU A 309 4.70 -7.71 -27.62
CA LEU A 309 4.36 -6.30 -27.78
C LEU A 309 3.99 -5.95 -29.23
N ASN A 310 4.83 -6.36 -30.18
CA ASN A 310 4.76 -5.92 -31.55
C ASN A 310 3.80 -6.76 -32.42
N GLU A 311 3.84 -8.09 -32.29
CA GLU A 311 3.05 -8.98 -33.16
C GLU A 311 1.70 -9.32 -32.53
N ALA A 312 1.68 -9.63 -31.23
CA ALA A 312 0.46 -10.06 -30.54
C ALA A 312 -0.34 -8.90 -29.92
N GLY A 313 0.20 -7.67 -29.94
CA GLY A 313 -0.45 -6.47 -29.43
C GLY A 313 -0.63 -6.47 -27.91
N ALA A 314 0.29 -7.11 -27.17
CA ALA A 314 0.15 -7.31 -25.73
C ALA A 314 0.09 -6.01 -24.92
N SER A 315 -0.67 -6.04 -23.81
CA SER A 315 -0.62 -5.00 -22.78
C SER A 315 0.34 -5.38 -21.66
N VAL A 316 0.99 -4.39 -21.05
CA VAL A 316 1.92 -4.53 -19.93
C VAL A 316 1.29 -3.98 -18.65
N TYR A 317 1.34 -4.77 -17.59
CA TYR A 317 0.86 -4.38 -16.28
C TYR A 317 1.95 -4.62 -15.23
N VAL A 318 2.30 -3.59 -14.46
CA VAL A 318 3.40 -3.64 -13.49
C VAL A 318 2.86 -3.32 -12.10
N ALA A 319 2.97 -4.28 -11.17
CA ALA A 319 2.48 -4.12 -9.80
C ALA A 319 3.55 -4.38 -8.74
N GLY A 320 3.69 -3.48 -7.76
CA GLY A 320 4.57 -3.73 -6.60
C GLY A 320 5.18 -2.48 -5.97
N ASN A 321 6.45 -2.59 -5.55
CA ASN A 321 7.10 -1.54 -4.76
C ASN A 321 7.51 -0.33 -5.62
N ALA A 322 6.96 0.84 -5.32
CA ALA A 322 7.13 2.09 -6.08
C ALA A 322 8.56 2.67 -6.11
N LYS A 323 9.49 2.17 -5.28
CA LYS A 323 10.82 2.82 -5.16
C LYS A 323 11.66 2.79 -6.42
N ALA A 324 11.95 1.60 -6.93
CA ALA A 324 12.87 1.42 -8.07
C ALA A 324 12.35 0.42 -9.09
N MET A 325 11.37 -0.42 -8.73
CA MET A 325 10.94 -1.53 -9.56
C MET A 325 10.22 -1.05 -10.84
N PRO A 326 9.21 -0.16 -10.79
CA PRO A 326 8.52 0.25 -12.01
C PRO A 326 9.43 0.97 -13.01
N ALA A 327 10.32 1.84 -12.53
CA ALA A 327 11.29 2.54 -13.38
C ALA A 327 12.25 1.56 -14.07
N ALA A 328 12.79 0.60 -13.33
CA ALA A 328 13.68 -0.42 -13.89
C ALA A 328 12.96 -1.31 -14.93
N VAL A 329 11.70 -1.68 -14.68
CA VAL A 329 10.90 -2.46 -15.65
C VAL A 329 10.67 -1.65 -16.93
N ARG A 330 10.33 -0.37 -16.81
CA ARG A 330 10.14 0.52 -17.97
C ARG A 330 11.42 0.64 -18.80
N GLU A 331 12.54 0.89 -18.14
CA GLU A 331 13.87 1.00 -18.78
C GLU A 331 14.22 -0.29 -19.53
N SER A 332 14.05 -1.46 -18.91
CA SER A 332 14.26 -2.75 -19.58
C SER A 332 13.33 -2.97 -20.78
N LEU A 333 12.11 -2.45 -20.75
CA LEU A 333 11.20 -2.54 -21.91
C LEU A 333 11.65 -1.63 -23.06
N VAL A 334 12.14 -0.43 -22.76
CA VAL A 334 12.74 0.47 -23.77
C VAL A 334 13.95 -0.21 -24.42
N GLU A 335 14.83 -0.84 -23.63
CA GLU A 335 15.97 -1.61 -24.16
C GLU A 335 15.51 -2.75 -25.08
N VAL A 336 14.48 -3.51 -24.69
CA VAL A 336 13.92 -4.58 -25.54
C VAL A 336 13.37 -4.03 -26.85
N VAL A 337 12.59 -2.95 -26.81
CA VAL A 337 12.01 -2.33 -28.01
C VAL A 337 13.11 -1.81 -28.94
N ARG A 338 14.15 -1.18 -28.38
CA ARG A 338 15.30 -0.70 -29.15
C ARG A 338 16.03 -1.84 -29.83
N ASP A 339 16.47 -2.82 -29.04
CA ASP A 339 17.39 -3.86 -29.51
C ASP A 339 16.68 -4.89 -30.41
N CYS A 340 15.45 -5.30 -30.07
CA CYS A 340 14.69 -6.29 -30.85
C CYS A 340 13.84 -5.66 -31.95
N GLY A 341 13.41 -4.41 -31.77
CA GLY A 341 12.64 -3.66 -32.76
C GLY A 341 13.48 -2.91 -33.78
N ASN A 342 14.81 -2.90 -33.62
CA ASN A 342 15.75 -2.15 -34.46
C ASN A 342 15.37 -0.67 -34.57
N MET A 343 14.99 -0.09 -33.42
CA MET A 343 14.58 1.29 -33.27
C MET A 343 15.71 2.12 -32.65
N THR A 344 15.71 3.43 -32.89
CA THR A 344 16.56 4.37 -32.15
C THR A 344 16.06 4.53 -30.70
N ASP A 345 16.91 5.07 -29.80
CA ASP A 345 16.50 5.34 -28.42
C ASP A 345 15.24 6.22 -28.34
N LEU A 346 15.13 7.23 -29.22
CA LEU A 346 13.97 8.13 -29.28
C LEU A 346 12.70 7.40 -29.75
N GLU A 347 12.80 6.52 -30.74
CA GLU A 347 11.67 5.73 -31.23
C GLU A 347 11.20 4.71 -30.21
N ALA A 348 12.12 4.06 -29.49
CA ALA A 348 11.80 3.11 -28.44
C ALA A 348 11.09 3.79 -27.25
N GLU A 349 11.57 4.97 -26.84
CA GLU A 349 10.92 5.78 -25.80
C GLU A 349 9.52 6.24 -26.22
N ALA A 350 9.37 6.68 -27.49
CA ALA A 350 8.09 7.06 -28.05
C ALA A 350 7.13 5.86 -28.12
N TYR A 351 7.62 4.65 -28.43
CA TYR A 351 6.81 3.44 -28.48
C TYR A 351 6.22 3.11 -27.09
N ILE A 352 7.04 3.11 -26.03
CA ILE A 352 6.57 2.87 -24.66
C ILE A 352 5.61 3.99 -24.21
N SER A 353 5.91 5.25 -24.53
CA SER A 353 5.02 6.39 -24.23
C SER A 353 3.65 6.26 -24.93
N ASN A 354 3.61 5.67 -26.13
CA ASN A 354 2.37 5.37 -26.83
C ASN A 354 1.58 4.22 -26.18
N LEU A 355 2.26 3.22 -25.58
CA LEU A 355 1.59 2.21 -24.77
C LEU A 355 0.97 2.81 -23.51
N GLU A 356 1.68 3.72 -22.84
CA GLU A 356 1.20 4.45 -21.65
C GLU A 356 -0.06 5.26 -22.00
N SER A 357 0.00 6.08 -23.05
CA SER A 357 -1.12 6.95 -23.45
C SER A 357 -2.34 6.18 -23.99
N SER A 358 -2.12 5.00 -24.58
CA SER A 358 -3.21 4.10 -25.03
C SER A 358 -3.76 3.19 -23.92
N GLY A 359 -3.25 3.29 -22.69
CA GLY A 359 -3.67 2.45 -21.56
C GLY A 359 -3.22 0.98 -21.67
N ARG A 360 -2.31 0.67 -22.61
CA ARG A 360 -1.72 -0.66 -22.77
C ARG A 360 -0.47 -0.87 -21.93
N TYR A 361 0.09 0.17 -21.31
CA TYR A 361 1.08 0.07 -20.24
C TYR A 361 0.51 0.73 -18.99
N GLN A 362 0.33 -0.04 -17.91
CA GLN A 362 -0.21 0.46 -16.65
C GLN A 362 0.67 0.06 -15.47
N VAL A 363 0.77 0.95 -14.49
CA VAL A 363 1.57 0.74 -13.27
C VAL A 363 0.72 0.97 -12.04
N GLU A 364 0.69 -0.01 -11.15
CA GLU A 364 0.12 0.09 -9.81
C GLU A 364 1.24 -0.12 -8.78
N ALA A 365 1.71 0.95 -8.14
CA ALA A 365 2.84 0.85 -7.23
C ALA A 365 2.59 1.50 -5.86
N TRP A 366 3.12 0.88 -4.80
CA TRP A 366 2.95 1.30 -3.41
C TRP A 366 4.27 1.25 -2.63
N THR A 367 4.33 1.93 -1.47
CA THR A 367 5.56 2.08 -0.66
C THR A 367 5.59 1.28 0.63
#